data_AF-A0A418NE72-F1
#
_entry.id   AF-A0A418NE72-F1
#
_cell.length_a   1.000
_cell.length_b   1.000
_cell.length_c   1.000
_cell.angle_alpha   90.00
_cell.angle_beta   90.00
_cell.angle_gamma   90.00
#
_symmetry.space_group_name_H-M   'P 1'
#
loop_
_entity.id
_entity.type
_entity.pdbx_description
1 polymer ?
#
loop_
_entity_poly.entity_id
_entity_poly.type
_entity_poly.pdbx_seq_one_letter_code
_entity_poly.pdbx_strand_id
1 'polypeptide(L)' 'MRSLKRRLDALDRAANPPAFKPWHRIILDEGQSEEDGIAAYEAEHGPLGEDSCFFIRFISPEPRHA' A
#
# COMPACT_ATOMS: atom_id res chain seq x y z
N MET A 1 22.70 -9.20 30.54
CA MET A 1 22.44 -8.13 29.53
C MET A 1 21.24 -8.37 28.61
N ARG A 2 20.78 -9.61 28.32
CA ARG A 2 19.62 -9.87 27.42
C ARG A 2 18.27 -9.26 27.88
N SER A 3 18.08 -9.06 29.18
CA SER A 3 16.83 -8.54 29.77
C SER A 3 16.64 -7.02 29.55
N LEU A 4 17.72 -6.24 29.64
CA LEU A 4 17.66 -4.78 29.47
C LEU A 4 17.33 -4.39 28.03
N LYS A 5 17.94 -5.05 27.05
CA LYS A 5 17.66 -4.83 25.63
C LYS A 5 16.18 -5.06 25.29
N ARG A 6 15.60 -6.16 25.78
CA ARG A 6 14.18 -6.47 25.57
C ARG A 6 13.24 -5.42 26.17
N ARG A 7 13.58 -4.89 27.36
CA ARG A 7 12.80 -3.83 28.00
C ARG A 7 12.89 -2.52 27.21
N LEU A 8 14.07 -2.19 26.70
CA LEU A 8 14.26 -1.01 25.86
C LEU A 8 13.48 -1.14 24.55
N ASP A 9 13.57 -2.29 23.86
CA ASP A 9 12.83 -2.55 22.63
C ASP A 9 11.30 -2.49 22.85
N ALA A 10 10.81 -2.92 24.02
CA ALA A 10 9.39 -2.85 24.36
C ALA A 10 8.92 -1.42 24.62
N LEU A 11 9.75 -0.60 25.29
CA LEU A 11 9.47 0.83 25.51
C LEU A 11 9.51 1.61 24.20
N ASP A 12 10.48 1.33 23.33
CA ASP A 12 10.59 1.95 22.02
C ASP A 12 9.40 1.63 21.12
N ARG A 13 8.96 0.36 21.08
CA ARG A 13 7.72 -0.02 20.35
C ARG A 13 6.45 0.58 20.94
N ALA A 14 6.40 0.83 22.25
CA ALA A 14 5.25 1.46 22.88
C ALA A 14 5.22 2.98 22.61
N ALA A 15 6.40 3.62 22.55
CA ALA A 15 6.54 5.03 22.21
C ALA A 15 6.38 5.29 20.70
N ASN A 16 6.85 4.36 19.88
CA ASN A 16 6.80 4.38 18.42
C ASN A 16 6.09 3.10 17.94
N PRO A 17 4.77 2.99 18.13
CA PRO A 17 4.03 1.86 17.58
C PRO A 17 4.30 1.79 16.07
N PRO A 18 4.64 0.61 15.52
CA PRO A 18 4.82 0.49 14.08
C PRO A 18 3.53 0.98 13.41
N ALA A 19 3.64 2.07 12.66
CA ALA A 19 2.52 2.64 11.93
C ALA A 19 1.99 1.53 11.02
N PHE A 20 0.78 1.04 11.32
CA PHE A 20 0.09 0.16 10.39
C PHE A 20 -0.17 0.99 9.14
N LYS A 21 0.60 0.72 8.09
CA LYS A 21 0.38 1.31 6.77
C LYS A 21 -0.47 0.34 5.97
N PRO A 22 -1.72 0.68 5.64
CA PRO A 22 -2.54 -0.17 4.81
C PRO A 22 -1.87 -0.28 3.42
N TRP A 23 -1.83 -1.51 2.90
CA TRP A 23 -1.35 -1.79 1.56
C TRP A 23 -2.56 -1.87 0.62
N HIS A 24 -2.55 -1.02 -0.40
CA HIS A 24 -3.62 -0.95 -1.40
C HIS A 24 -3.12 -1.52 -2.73
N ARG A 25 -3.98 -2.27 -3.42
CA ARG A 25 -3.68 -2.80 -4.75
C ARG A 25 -4.58 -2.11 -5.76
N ILE A 26 -3.98 -1.34 -6.66
CA ILE A 26 -4.67 -0.61 -7.72
C ILE A 26 -4.32 -1.32 -9.03
N ILE A 27 -5.34 -1.80 -9.75
CA ILE A 27 -5.17 -2.45 -11.04
C ILE A 27 -5.55 -1.42 -12.09
N LEU A 28 -4.63 -1.13 -13.01
CA LEU A 28 -4.89 -0.23 -14.11
C LEU A 28 -5.17 -1.04 -15.37
N ASP A 29 -6.19 -0.62 -16.10
CA ASP A 29 -6.46 -1.11 -17.44
C ASP A 29 -5.50 -0.46 -18.46
N GLU A 30 -5.32 -1.11 -19.61
CA GLU A 30 -4.45 -0.61 -20.67
C GLU A 30 -4.96 0.74 -21.20
N GLY A 31 -4.08 1.75 -21.16
CA GLY A 31 -4.40 3.13 -21.55
C GLY A 31 -5.00 3.99 -20.42
N GLN A 32 -5.22 3.43 -19.22
CA GLN A 32 -5.63 4.20 -18.05
C GLN A 32 -4.43 4.90 -17.40
N SER A 33 -4.61 6.16 -17.02
CA SER A 33 -3.60 6.90 -16.26
C SER A 33 -3.56 6.45 -14.79
N GLU A 34 -2.41 6.64 -14.13
CA GLU A 34 -2.29 6.32 -12.70
C GLU A 34 -3.22 7.17 -11.85
N GLU A 35 -3.38 8.46 -12.19
CA GLU A 35 -4.30 9.39 -11.52
C GLU A 35 -5.76 8.91 -11.61
N ASP A 36 -6.20 8.48 -12.79
CA ASP A 36 -7.57 7.98 -12.99
C ASP A 36 -7.83 6.70 -12.20
N GLY A 37 -6.84 5.80 -12.11
CA GLY A 37 -7.00 4.57 -11.35
C GLY A 37 -6.95 4.78 -9.83
N ILE A 38 -6.16 5.74 -9.36
CA ILE A 38 -6.19 6.16 -7.95
C ILE A 38 -7.55 6.77 -7.63
N ALA A 39 -8.05 7.69 -8.46
CA ALA A 39 -9.36 8.31 -8.26
C ALA A 39 -10.50 7.29 -8.25
N ALA A 40 -10.46 6.30 -9.17
CA ALA A 40 -11.44 5.21 -9.19
C ALA A 40 -11.37 4.34 -7.93
N TYR A 41 -10.16 4.02 -7.47
CA TYR A 41 -9.94 3.26 -6.24
C TYR A 41 -10.49 4.00 -5.01
N GLU A 42 -10.18 5.29 -4.89
CA GLU A 42 -10.64 6.13 -3.77
C GLU A 42 -12.16 6.31 -3.76
N ALA A 43 -12.80 6.36 -4.93
CA ALA A 43 -14.25 6.42 -5.05
C ALA A 43 -14.94 5.15 -4.52
N GLU A 44 -14.30 3.98 -4.65
CA GLU A 44 -14.87 2.69 -4.20
C GLU A 44 -14.51 2.36 -2.74
N HIS A 45 -13.28 2.67 -2.31
CA HIS A 45 -12.73 2.22 -1.02
C HIS A 45 -12.46 3.35 -0.01
N GLY A 46 -12.62 4.60 -0.42
CA GLY A 46 -12.28 5.78 0.36
C GLY A 46 -10.84 6.25 0.11
N PRO A 47 -10.50 7.44 0.64
CA PRO A 47 -9.24 8.12 0.33
C PRO A 47 -8.01 7.31 0.79
N LEU A 48 -6.97 7.30 -0.05
CA LEU A 48 -5.65 6.80 0.32
C LEU A 48 -5.03 7.82 1.27
N GLY A 49 -4.87 7.45 2.54
CA GLY A 49 -4.18 8.32 3.50
C GLY A 49 -2.73 8.59 3.09
N GLU A 50 -2.14 9.71 3.54
CA GLU A 50 -0.76 10.12 3.20
C GLU A 50 0.33 9.06 3.48
N ASP A 51 0.05 8.12 4.38
CA ASP A 51 0.96 7.05 4.78
C ASP A 51 0.71 5.70 4.09
N SER A 52 -0.20 5.64 3.11
CA SER A 52 -0.60 4.41 2.44
C SER A 52 0.46 3.94 1.44
N CYS A 53 0.71 2.63 1.37
CA CYS A 53 1.57 2.04 0.34
C CYS A 53 0.68 1.44 -0.76
N PHE A 54 0.95 1.73 -2.03
CA PHE A 54 0.20 1.13 -3.13
C PHE A 54 1.08 0.53 -4.22
N PHE A 55 0.59 -0.55 -4.83
CA PHE A 55 1.17 -1.18 -6.01
C PHE A 55 0.24 -0.98 -7.20
N ILE A 56 0.80 -0.49 -8.29
CA ILE A 56 0.14 -0.36 -9.60
C ILE A 56 0.50 -1.58 -10.43
N ARG A 57 -0.50 -2.33 -10.91
CA ARG A 57 -0.32 -3.44 -11.85
C ARG A 57 -1.10 -3.16 -13.13
N PHE A 58 -0.38 -3.06 -14.24
CA PHE A 58 -0.96 -3.04 -15.59
C PHE A 58 -1.29 -4.47 -16.02
N ILE A 59 -2.52 -4.72 -16.46
CA ILE A 59 -2.91 -5.97 -17.12
C ILE A 59 -3.18 -5.65 -18.59
N SER A 60 -2.22 -5.96 -19.47
CA SER A 60 -2.48 -5.99 -20.91
C SER A 60 -3.09 -7.35 -21.26
N PRO A 61 -4.19 -7.42 -22.04
CA PRO A 61 -4.71 -8.69 -22.52
C PRO A 61 -3.65 -9.41 -23.33
N GLU A 62 -3.51 -10.73 -23.13
CA GLU A 62 -2.59 -11.55 -23.93
C GLU A 62 -2.84 -11.28 -25.43
N PRO A 63 -1.77 -11.06 -26.22
CA PRO A 63 -1.93 -10.95 -27.66
C PRO A 63 -2.54 -12.26 -28.16
N ARG A 64 -3.81 -12.20 -28.58
CA ARG A 64 -4.40 -13.31 -29.35
C ARG A 64 -3.58 -13.39 -30.63
N HIS A 65 -2.70 -14.38 -30.71
CA HIS A 65 -2.01 -14.74 -31.94
C HIS A 65 -3.07 -14.89 -33.04
N ALA A 66 -3.08 -13.95 -33.98
CA ALA A 66 -3.88 -13.98 -35.20
C ALA A 66 -2.97 -14.36 -36.36
#